data_AF-A0A4Q7S4Z5-F1
#
_entry.id   AF-A0A4Q7S4Z5-F1
#
_cell.length_a   1.000
_cell.length_b   1.000
_cell.length_c   1.000
_cell.angle_alpha   90.00
_cell.angle_beta   90.00
_cell.angle_gamma   90.00
#
_symmetry.space_group_name_H-M   'P 1'
#
loop_
_entity.id
_entity.type
_entity.pdbx_description
1 polymer ?
#
loop_
_entity_poly.entity_id
_entity_poly.type
_entity_poly.pdbx_seq_one_letter_code
_entity_poly.pdbx_strand_id
1 'polypeptide(L)'
;MPRTTTAPVQPEDSPAASAPPASYEAAMAELETLVGSMESGELPLEASLAAYRRGAELVRFCQQSLERVAQQVKVLEGDALKPLAAESRTENNSNGADFE
;
A
#
# COMPACT_ATOMS: atom_id res chain seq x y z
N MET A 1 31.12 -26.80 -45.63
CA MET A 1 30.28 -25.80 -44.95
C MET A 1 28.94 -26.44 -44.60
N PRO A 2 28.55 -26.43 -43.33
CA PRO A 2 27.13 -26.30 -42.98
C PRO A 2 26.92 -25.06 -42.10
N ARG A 3 25.90 -24.25 -42.43
CA ARG A 3 25.39 -23.20 -41.53
C ARG A 3 24.37 -23.85 -40.61
N THR A 4 24.71 -23.98 -39.33
CA THR A 4 23.73 -24.19 -38.26
C THR A 4 23.46 -22.83 -37.63
N THR A 5 22.33 -22.25 -38.01
CA THR A 5 21.69 -21.19 -37.23
C THR A 5 20.94 -21.91 -36.11
N THR A 6 21.47 -21.83 -34.90
CA THR A 6 20.78 -22.23 -33.68
C THR A 6 20.59 -20.97 -32.87
N ALA A 7 19.32 -20.71 -32.55
CA ALA A 7 18.82 -19.53 -31.87
C ALA A 7 19.60 -19.16 -30.60
N PRO A 8 19.62 -17.87 -30.20
CA PRO A 8 20.12 -17.50 -28.88
C PRO A 8 19.15 -18.09 -27.86
N VAL A 9 19.66 -19.01 -27.05
CA VAL A 9 19.06 -19.36 -25.76
C VAL A 9 19.06 -18.08 -24.93
N GLN A 10 17.88 -17.49 -24.75
CA GLN A 10 17.66 -16.44 -23.77
C GLN A 10 17.76 -17.10 -22.38
N PRO A 11 18.67 -16.67 -21.50
CA PRO A 11 18.61 -17.00 -20.09
C PRO A 11 17.89 -15.85 -19.37
N GLU A 12 16.60 -15.65 -19.63
CA GLU A 12 15.81 -14.60 -18.96
C GLU A 12 14.67 -15.25 -18.16
N ASP A 13 15.02 -16.26 -17.36
CA ASP A 13 14.22 -16.72 -16.22
C ASP A 13 15.12 -16.70 -14.97
N SER A 14 15.81 -15.56 -14.79
CA SER A 14 16.33 -15.18 -13.48
C SER A 14 15.15 -14.87 -12.57
N PRO A 15 15.10 -15.39 -11.33
CA PRO A 15 14.01 -15.09 -10.42
C PRO A 15 14.01 -13.58 -10.18
N ALA A 16 12.92 -12.95 -10.57
CA ALA A 16 12.73 -11.51 -10.57
C ALA A 16 13.27 -10.89 -9.27
N ALA A 17 14.30 -10.06 -9.44
CA ALA A 17 14.83 -9.19 -8.41
C ALA A 17 13.71 -8.29 -7.87
N SER A 18 13.43 -8.41 -6.56
CA SER A 18 12.91 -7.42 -5.61
C SER A 18 12.13 -6.20 -6.11
N ALA A 19 11.16 -6.37 -7.01
CA ALA A 19 10.23 -5.29 -7.33
C ALA A 19 9.33 -5.02 -6.10
N PRO A 20 9.02 -3.75 -5.79
CA PRO A 20 8.05 -3.44 -4.75
C PRO A 20 6.68 -4.00 -5.14
N PRO A 21 5.90 -4.54 -4.19
CA PRO A 21 4.59 -5.13 -4.48
C PRO A 21 3.65 -4.08 -5.10
N ALA A 22 2.94 -4.48 -6.15
CA ALA A 22 2.05 -3.58 -6.89
C ALA A 22 0.78 -3.20 -6.11
N SER A 23 0.40 -3.99 -5.11
CA SER A 23 -0.82 -3.78 -4.31
C SER A 23 -0.66 -4.33 -2.89
N TYR A 24 -1.55 -3.88 -1.98
CA TYR A 24 -1.61 -4.37 -0.60
C TYR A 24 -1.79 -5.89 -0.53
N GLU A 25 -2.74 -6.43 -1.31
CA GLU A 25 -3.00 -7.88 -1.38
C GLU A 25 -1.78 -8.65 -1.87
N ALA A 26 -1.06 -8.13 -2.88
CA ALA A 26 0.17 -8.75 -3.36
C ALA A 26 1.28 -8.74 -2.30
N ALA A 27 1.42 -7.63 -1.55
CA ALA A 27 2.38 -7.53 -0.46
C ALA A 27 2.08 -8.52 0.67
N MET A 28 0.79 -8.71 0.99
CA MET A 28 0.34 -9.66 1.99
C MET A 28 0.59 -11.11 1.57
N ALA A 29 0.26 -11.49 0.33
CA ALA A 29 0.50 -12.84 -0.17
C ALA A 29 2.00 -13.19 -0.20
N GLU A 30 2.84 -12.23 -0.57
CA GLU A 30 4.29 -12.39 -0.55
C GLU A 30 4.81 -12.55 0.89
N LEU A 31 4.28 -11.76 1.84
CA LEU A 31 4.65 -11.84 3.25
C LEU A 31 4.26 -13.20 3.86
N GLU A 32 3.07 -13.71 3.56
CA GLU A 32 2.61 -15.04 4.02
C GLU A 32 3.51 -16.16 3.49
N THR A 33 3.85 -16.12 2.20
CA THR A 33 4.76 -17.08 1.57
C THR A 33 6.14 -17.05 2.22
N LEU A 34 6.65 -15.83 2.45
CA LEU A 34 7.95 -15.61 3.08
C LEU A 34 7.97 -16.11 4.53
N VAL A 35 6.94 -15.79 5.32
CA VAL A 35 6.81 -16.29 6.70
C VAL A 35 6.71 -17.81 6.71
N GLY A 36 5.91 -18.42 5.83
CA GLY A 36 5.82 -19.88 5.73
C GLY A 36 7.17 -20.53 5.42
N SER A 37 7.99 -19.91 4.55
CA SER A 37 9.35 -20.38 4.30
C SER A 37 10.26 -20.26 5.53
N MET A 38 10.12 -19.20 6.33
CA MET A 38 10.88 -19.00 7.58
C MET A 38 10.49 -20.00 8.66
N GLU A 39 9.20 -20.34 8.76
CA GLU A 39 8.67 -21.30 9.72
C GLU A 39 9.03 -22.75 9.38
N SER A 40 9.28 -23.06 8.10
CA SER A 40 9.74 -24.39 7.67
C SER A 40 11.09 -24.78 8.28
N GLY A 41 11.91 -23.80 8.68
CA GLY A 41 13.22 -24.02 9.30
C GLY A 41 14.30 -24.54 8.34
N GLU A 42 14.00 -24.69 7.04
CA GLU A 42 14.95 -25.17 6.02
C GLU A 42 15.85 -24.06 5.46
N LEU A 43 15.62 -22.80 5.84
CA LEU A 43 16.38 -21.65 5.35
C LEU A 43 17.77 -21.56 6.00
N PRO A 44 18.85 -21.46 5.21
CA PRO A 44 20.17 -21.16 5.74
C PRO A 44 20.20 -19.73 6.33
N LEU A 45 21.08 -19.50 7.31
CA LEU A 45 21.16 -18.25 8.08
C LEU A 45 21.18 -16.97 7.22
N GLU A 46 21.94 -16.99 6.12
CA GLU A 46 22.00 -15.90 5.12
C GLU A 46 20.63 -15.62 4.50
N ALA A 47 19.92 -16.68 4.10
CA ALA A 47 18.59 -16.57 3.50
C ALA A 47 17.53 -16.13 4.51
N SER A 48 17.66 -16.53 5.79
CA SER A 48 16.78 -16.03 6.87
C SER A 48 16.94 -14.53 7.10
N LEU A 49 18.18 -14.01 7.02
CA LEU A 49 18.45 -12.57 7.09
C LEU A 49 17.91 -11.81 5.87
N ALA A 50 18.01 -12.40 4.68
CA ALA A 50 17.41 -11.84 3.47
C ALA A 50 15.88 -11.81 3.55
N ALA A 51 15.27 -12.92 3.98
CA ALA A 51 13.83 -13.04 4.19
C ALA A 51 13.32 -12.02 5.21
N TYR A 52 14.01 -11.86 6.35
CA TYR A 52 13.65 -10.85 7.33
C TYR A 52 13.67 -9.42 6.76
N ARG A 53 14.72 -9.06 6.00
CA ARG A 53 14.82 -7.73 5.36
C ARG A 53 13.67 -7.49 4.39
N ARG A 54 13.37 -8.48 3.55
CA ARG A 54 12.25 -8.41 2.61
C ARG A 54 10.90 -8.32 3.34
N GLY A 55 10.69 -9.13 4.37
CA GLY A 55 9.49 -9.06 5.22
C GLY A 55 9.29 -7.69 5.86
N ALA A 56 10.37 -7.06 6.36
CA ALA A 56 10.31 -5.72 6.92
C ALA A 56 9.91 -4.65 5.87
N GLU A 57 10.39 -4.77 4.63
CA GLU A 57 9.98 -3.91 3.52
C GLU A 57 8.49 -4.07 3.18
N LEU A 58 8.00 -5.33 3.11
CA LEU A 58 6.60 -5.64 2.84
C LEU A 58 5.67 -5.09 3.94
N VAL A 59 6.03 -5.29 5.21
CA VAL A 59 5.27 -4.74 6.35
C VAL A 59 5.20 -3.22 6.29
N ARG A 60 6.33 -2.56 5.99
CA ARG A 60 6.36 -1.10 5.85
C ARG A 60 5.46 -0.61 4.71
N PHE A 61 5.46 -1.31 3.58
CA PHE A 61 4.58 -1.00 2.46
C PHE A 61 3.08 -1.14 2.83
N CYS A 62 2.73 -2.20 3.57
CA CYS A 62 1.36 -2.40 4.06
C CYS A 62 0.91 -1.27 4.98
N GLN A 63 1.76 -0.86 5.93
CA GLN A 63 1.48 0.26 6.84
C GLN A 63 1.25 1.57 6.07
N GLN A 64 2.14 1.90 5.12
CA GLN A 64 2.01 3.11 4.30
C GLN A 64 0.75 3.12 3.42
N SER A 65 0.32 1.94 2.94
CA SER A 65 -0.90 1.81 2.16
C SER A 65 -2.13 2.09 3.02
N LEU A 66 -2.18 1.53 4.23
CA LEU A 66 -3.25 1.81 5.20
C LEU A 66 -3.28 3.28 5.62
N GLU A 67 -2.12 3.89 5.87
CA GLU A 67 -2.03 5.30 6.24
C GLU A 67 -2.54 6.22 5.13
N ARG A 68 -2.22 5.91 3.86
CA ARG A 68 -2.77 6.64 2.71
C ARG A 68 -4.29 6.54 2.63
N VAL A 69 -4.85 5.34 2.81
CA VAL A 69 -6.31 5.13 2.80
C VAL A 69 -6.97 5.87 3.97
N ALA A 70 -6.39 5.78 5.18
CA ALA A 70 -6.89 6.49 6.36
C ALA A 70 -6.90 8.01 6.15
N GLN A 71 -5.84 8.56 5.55
CA GLN A 71 -5.78 9.98 5.22
C GLN A 71 -6.83 10.39 4.18
N GLN A 72 -7.08 9.55 3.16
CA GLN A 72 -8.14 9.80 2.17
C GLN A 72 -9.53 9.80 2.81
N VAL A 73 -9.82 8.85 3.70
CA VAL A 73 -11.10 8.81 4.45
C VAL A 73 -11.27 10.07 5.28
N LYS A 74 -10.22 10.50 6.00
CA LYS A 74 -10.26 11.73 6.82
C LYS A 74 -10.55 12.99 6.01
N VAL A 75 -10.00 13.10 4.80
CA VAL A 75 -10.31 14.22 3.89
C VAL A 75 -11.76 14.18 3.45
N LEU A 76 -12.28 13.00 3.09
CA LEU A 76 -13.68 12.84 2.69
C LEU A 76 -14.64 13.17 3.84
N GLU A 77 -14.34 12.76 5.08
CA GLU A 77 -15.12 13.13 6.26
C GLU A 77 -15.06 14.64 6.54
N GLY A 78 -13.87 15.25 6.44
CA GLY A 78 -13.68 16.69 6.64
C GLY A 78 -14.38 17.54 5.59
N ASP A 79 -14.37 17.12 4.32
CA ASP A 79 -15.08 17.80 3.24
C ASP A 79 -16.60 17.55 3.31
N ALA A 80 -17.05 16.38 3.75
CA ALA A 80 -18.47 16.11 4.01
C ALA A 80 -19.05 16.97 5.14
N LEU A 81 -18.23 17.38 6.12
CA LEU A 81 -18.64 18.23 7.23
C LEU A 81 -18.65 19.74 6.90
N LYS A 82 -18.01 20.15 5.80
CA LYS A 82 -17.90 21.56 5.39
C LYS A 82 -19.21 22.19 4.87
N PRO A 83 -20.07 21.51 4.08
CA PRO A 83 -21.32 22.12 3.63
C PRO A 83 -22.37 22.25 4.75
N LEU A 84 -22.35 21.41 5.78
CA LEU A 84 -23.36 21.45 6.86
C LEU A 84 -23.12 22.55 7.91
N ALA A 85 -21.86 22.94 8.14
CA ALA A 85 -21.51 24.01 9.08
C ALA A 85 -21.75 25.43 8.51
N ALA A 86 -21.80 25.57 7.19
CA ALA A 86 -22.07 26.84 6.53
C ALA A 86 -23.57 27.20 6.50
N GLU A 87 -24.46 26.21 6.58
CA GLU A 87 -25.91 26.41 6.52
C GLU A 87 -26.53 26.79 7.88
N SER A 88 -25.83 26.60 9.01
CA SER A 88 -26.38 26.89 10.35
C SER A 88 -26.14 28.33 10.85
N ARG A 89 -25.67 29.26 10.02
CA ARG A 89 -25.33 30.65 10.45
C ARG A 89 -26.20 31.76 9.85
N THR A 90 -27.22 31.44 9.05
CA THR A 90 -27.98 32.49 8.31
C THR A 90 -29.34 32.86 8.93
N GLU A 91 -29.80 32.22 10.00
CA GLU A 91 -31.16 32.47 10.56
C GLU A 91 -31.17 32.99 12.01
N ASN A 92 -30.32 33.95 12.36
CA ASN A 92 -30.55 34.71 13.61
C ASN A 92 -30.17 36.19 13.49
N ASN A 93 -30.73 36.87 12.49
CA ASN A 93 -30.76 38.33 12.47
C ASN A 93 -32.01 38.84 11.75
N SER A 94 -33.16 38.84 12.44
CA SER A 94 -34.32 39.70 12.11
C SER A 94 -35.32 39.74 13.27
N ASN A 95 -35.68 40.96 13.69
CA ASN A 95 -36.78 41.39 14.58
C ASN A 95 -36.43 41.60 16.06
N GLY A 96 -36.53 42.81 16.64
CA GLY A 96 -37.11 44.04 16.14
C GLY A 96 -36.63 45.27 16.92
N ALA A 97 -36.40 46.33 16.15
CA ALA A 97 -36.47 47.71 16.63
C ALA A 97 -37.92 48.05 16.99
N ASP A 98 -38.07 49.14 17.76
CA ASP A 98 -39.30 49.91 18.00
C ASP A 98 -40.34 49.35 18.98
N PHE A 99 -40.29 49.83 20.23
CA PHE A 99 -41.48 50.37 20.91
C PHE A 99 -41.06 51.41 21.98
N GLU A 100 -41.75 52.56 21.96
CA GLU A 100 -41.58 53.78 22.79
C GLU A 100 -41.48 53.57 24.31
#